data_AF-A0AAV2TXF1-F1
#
_entry.id   AF-A0AAV2TXF1-F1
#
_cell.length_a   1.000
_cell.length_b   1.000
_cell.length_c   1.000
_cell.angle_alpha   90.00
_cell.angle_beta   90.00
_cell.angle_gamma   90.00
#
_symmetry.space_group_name_H-M   'P 1'
#
loop_
_entity.id
_entity.type
_entity.pdbx_description
1 polymer ?
#
loop_
_entity_poly.entity_id
_entity_poly.type
_entity_poly.pdbx_seq_one_letter_code
_entity_poly.pdbx_strand_id
1 'polypeptide(L)'
;MSFCTSRDVREPVKCSVCKQLGRDHDRTDSPDSLVRGPRTLFEDSYDDFHFPNYHSQFVPAPNTVGNMALLPLRTKFRGPAPAIPDLERDIIDEALYLFKPLIFFRQYEIKSEADRVLVYLVLYILECLKKLQRCPNKVTASKELISLAIGRFDIPGDPGFPCELNSLYAKPKNQNEAETMRAYITQLRQELGTRLVEKVYPNDSSPPSKWWTCFGKRRFLDQTLTPLGAL
;
A
#
# COMPACT_ATOMS: atom_id res chain seq x y z
N MET A 1 -20.88 44.66 -24.38
CA MET A 1 -20.42 43.75 -25.44
C MET A 1 -19.03 43.28 -25.02
N SER A 2 -18.93 42.16 -24.30
CA SER A 2 -18.55 40.82 -24.79
C SER A 2 -17.23 40.85 -25.59
N PHE A 3 -16.19 40.04 -25.31
CA PHE A 3 -16.20 38.59 -25.09
C PHE A 3 -14.99 38.10 -24.28
N CYS A 4 -15.21 36.97 -23.61
CA CYS A 4 -14.25 36.07 -22.97
C CYS A 4 -13.77 35.02 -23.98
N THR A 5 -12.47 34.65 -24.02
CA THR A 5 -11.88 33.38 -24.54
C THR A 5 -10.35 33.45 -24.34
N SER A 6 -9.55 32.44 -23.98
CA SER A 6 -9.75 31.02 -23.66
C SER A 6 -8.48 30.56 -22.89
N ARG A 7 -8.63 29.76 -21.83
CA ARG A 7 -7.53 29.05 -21.15
C ARG A 7 -7.36 27.68 -21.83
N ASP A 8 -6.17 27.43 -22.35
CA ASP A 8 -5.78 26.14 -22.93
C ASP A 8 -5.53 25.12 -21.79
N VAL A 9 -6.54 24.31 -21.50
CA VAL A 9 -6.49 23.21 -20.52
C VAL A 9 -6.06 21.95 -21.27
N ARG A 10 -4.79 21.56 -21.11
CA ARG A 10 -4.29 20.25 -21.55
C ARG A 10 -4.99 19.14 -20.77
N GLU A 11 -5.78 18.34 -21.47
CA GLU A 11 -6.41 17.13 -20.95
C GLU A 11 -5.36 16.10 -20.46
N PRO A 12 -5.57 15.45 -19.30
CA PRO A 12 -4.75 14.33 -18.90
C PRO A 12 -5.16 13.05 -19.65
N VAL A 13 -4.20 12.45 -20.33
CA VAL A 13 -4.30 11.15 -21.02
C VAL A 13 -4.75 10.07 -20.03
N LYS A 14 -6.00 9.61 -20.17
CA LYS A 14 -6.59 8.55 -19.34
C LYS A 14 -5.97 7.19 -19.68
N CYS A 15 -5.38 6.53 -18.69
CA CYS A 15 -4.87 5.17 -18.78
C CYS A 15 -6.02 4.18 -19.08
N SER A 16 -5.84 3.35 -20.12
CA SER A 16 -6.82 2.38 -20.63
C SER A 16 -7.33 1.39 -19.58
N VAL A 17 -6.53 1.13 -18.53
CA VAL A 17 -6.87 0.22 -17.42
C VAL A 17 -8.01 0.77 -16.55
N CYS A 18 -8.18 2.09 -16.46
CA CYS A 18 -9.20 2.71 -15.60
C CYS A 18 -10.62 2.67 -16.20
N LYS A 19 -10.77 2.37 -17.50
CA LYS A 19 -12.10 2.28 -18.13
C LYS A 19 -12.83 0.98 -17.80
N GLN A 20 -12.12 -0.07 -17.40
CA GLN A 20 -12.70 -1.40 -17.22
C GLN A 20 -13.31 -1.63 -15.82
N LEU A 21 -12.99 -0.77 -14.83
CA LEU A 21 -13.41 -0.95 -13.44
C LEU A 21 -14.49 0.05 -12.98
N GLY A 22 -15.06 0.85 -13.89
CA GLY A 22 -15.88 2.01 -13.54
C GLY A 22 -17.21 2.16 -14.30
N ARG A 23 -17.68 1.13 -14.98
CA ARG A 23 -19.05 1.06 -15.50
C ARG A 23 -19.60 -0.28 -15.09
N ASP A 24 -20.54 -0.27 -14.14
CA ASP A 24 -21.81 -1.01 -14.24
C ASP A 24 -22.55 -0.86 -12.91
N HIS A 25 -23.35 0.20 -12.83
CA HIS A 25 -24.59 0.14 -12.06
C HIS A 25 -25.70 0.73 -12.91
N ASP A 26 -26.53 -0.19 -13.40
CA ASP A 26 -27.99 -0.12 -13.50
C ASP A 26 -28.49 -0.56 -14.87
N ARG A 27 -28.91 -1.83 -14.96
CA ARG A 27 -30.05 -2.30 -15.78
C ARG A 27 -30.31 -3.79 -15.58
N THR A 28 -31.57 -4.07 -15.33
CA THR A 28 -32.25 -5.35 -15.21
C THR A 28 -32.24 -6.19 -16.49
N ASP A 29 -32.50 -7.49 -16.30
CA ASP A 29 -32.85 -8.57 -17.25
C ASP A 29 -31.74 -9.43 -17.88
N SER A 30 -31.81 -10.72 -17.55
CA SER A 30 -31.33 -11.88 -18.35
C SER A 30 -32.39 -12.23 -19.43
N PRO A 31 -32.17 -13.15 -20.41
CA PRO A 31 -31.07 -14.12 -20.56
C PRO A 31 -30.49 -14.26 -22.00
N ASP A 32 -29.59 -15.24 -22.14
CA ASP A 32 -29.18 -15.98 -23.34
C ASP A 32 -27.91 -15.59 -24.16
N SER A 33 -26.88 -16.40 -23.88
CA SER A 33 -26.00 -17.11 -24.82
C SER A 33 -25.32 -16.31 -25.94
N LEU A 34 -24.11 -15.80 -25.66
CA LEU A 34 -23.08 -15.64 -26.69
C LEU A 34 -21.71 -16.12 -26.21
N VAL A 35 -21.24 -17.13 -26.93
CA VAL A 35 -19.94 -17.83 -26.94
C VAL A 35 -18.75 -16.94 -26.54
N ARG A 36 -18.07 -17.28 -25.43
CA ARG A 36 -16.77 -16.67 -25.07
C ARG A 36 -15.63 -17.42 -25.78
N GLY A 37 -14.84 -16.69 -26.56
CA GLY A 37 -13.54 -17.15 -27.07
C GLY A 37 -12.53 -17.41 -25.94
N PRO A 38 -11.38 -18.04 -26.24
CA PRO A 38 -10.51 -18.61 -25.22
C PRO A 38 -9.80 -17.50 -24.41
N ARG A 39 -10.03 -17.48 -23.10
CA ARG A 39 -9.28 -16.63 -22.16
C ARG A 39 -7.84 -17.13 -22.06
N THR A 40 -6.90 -16.20 -22.08
CA THR A 40 -5.47 -16.47 -21.90
C THR A 40 -5.20 -16.89 -20.45
N LEU A 41 -4.41 -17.96 -20.27
CA LEU A 41 -4.01 -18.65 -19.02
C LEU A 41 -3.36 -17.79 -17.90
N PHE A 42 -3.37 -16.46 -18.03
CA PHE A 42 -2.78 -15.54 -17.05
C PHE A 42 -3.81 -14.89 -16.11
N GLU A 43 -5.11 -14.96 -16.43
CA GLU A 43 -6.20 -14.44 -15.58
C GLU A 43 -6.64 -15.43 -14.48
N ASP A 44 -6.30 -16.72 -14.61
CA ASP A 44 -6.81 -17.79 -13.72
C ASP A 44 -6.19 -17.84 -12.30
N SER A 45 -5.40 -16.85 -11.89
CA SER A 45 -4.78 -16.84 -10.54
C SER A 45 -5.26 -15.71 -9.63
N TYR A 46 -6.19 -14.86 -10.08
CA TYR A 46 -6.72 -13.74 -9.29
C TYR A 46 -8.24 -13.80 -9.05
N ASP A 47 -8.93 -14.81 -9.58
CA ASP A 47 -10.40 -14.84 -9.68
C ASP A 47 -11.10 -15.81 -8.71
N ASP A 48 -10.54 -16.08 -7.52
CA ASP A 48 -11.25 -16.93 -6.52
C ASP A 48 -11.11 -16.55 -5.05
N PHE A 49 -10.90 -15.26 -4.73
CA PHE A 49 -11.14 -14.76 -3.38
C PHE A 49 -11.81 -13.39 -3.44
N HIS A 50 -13.14 -13.42 -3.57
CA HIS A 50 -13.96 -12.27 -3.17
C HIS A 50 -13.79 -12.10 -1.66
N PHE A 51 -12.92 -11.19 -1.21
CA PHE A 51 -12.97 -10.74 0.18
C PHE A 51 -14.17 -9.80 0.32
N PRO A 52 -15.25 -10.17 1.03
CA PRO A 52 -16.31 -9.23 1.39
C PRO A 52 -15.82 -8.21 2.42
N ASN A 53 -14.60 -8.38 2.94
CA ASN A 53 -14.03 -7.60 4.03
C ASN A 53 -12.64 -7.07 3.65
N TYR A 54 -12.51 -5.74 3.50
CA TYR A 54 -11.25 -5.04 3.23
C TYR A 54 -10.51 -4.61 4.51
N HIS A 55 -10.95 -5.08 5.67
CA HIS A 55 -10.31 -4.86 6.97
C HIS A 55 -9.39 -6.02 7.35
N SER A 56 -8.45 -5.74 8.26
CA SER A 56 -7.53 -6.76 8.74
C SER A 56 -8.24 -7.86 9.52
N GLN A 57 -7.86 -9.10 9.25
CA GLN A 57 -8.35 -10.29 9.97
C GLN A 57 -7.56 -10.62 11.23
N PHE A 58 -6.45 -9.92 11.50
CA PHE A 58 -5.60 -10.16 12.68
C PHE A 58 -6.18 -9.49 13.93
N VAL A 59 -7.38 -9.93 14.32
CA VAL A 59 -8.11 -9.49 15.51
C VAL A 59 -8.47 -10.70 16.39
N PRO A 60 -8.42 -10.58 17.72
CA PRO A 60 -8.00 -9.41 18.50
C PRO A 60 -6.47 -9.22 18.49
N ALA A 61 -6.03 -7.96 18.58
CA ALA A 61 -4.62 -7.59 18.69
C ALA A 61 -4.35 -7.00 20.09
N PRO A 62 -4.04 -7.83 21.11
CA PRO A 62 -3.93 -7.37 22.50
C PRO A 62 -2.68 -6.53 22.76
N ASN A 63 -1.61 -6.76 22.01
CA ASN A 63 -0.38 -5.98 22.11
C ASN A 63 -0.46 -4.80 21.17
N THR A 64 -0.24 -3.59 21.68
CA THR A 64 -0.26 -2.35 20.90
C THR A 64 0.93 -1.47 21.23
N VAL A 65 1.41 -0.72 20.24
CA VAL A 65 2.36 0.38 20.43
C VAL A 65 1.67 1.66 19.97
N GLY A 66 1.43 2.59 20.89
CA GLY A 66 0.48 3.69 20.68
C GLY A 66 -0.94 3.15 20.46
N ASN A 67 -1.46 3.38 19.25
CA ASN A 67 -2.70 2.79 18.75
C ASN A 67 -2.43 1.94 17.49
N MET A 68 -1.28 1.29 17.40
CA MET A 68 -0.99 0.33 16.32
C MET A 68 -0.89 -1.06 16.92
N ALA A 69 -1.51 -2.04 16.27
CA ALA A 69 -1.38 -3.44 16.67
C ALA A 69 0.08 -3.90 16.51
N LEU A 70 0.65 -4.50 17.56
CA LEU A 70 1.95 -5.17 17.50
C LEU A 70 1.72 -6.65 17.16
N LEU A 71 1.67 -6.93 15.86
CA LEU A 71 1.38 -8.28 15.34
C LEU A 71 2.67 -9.09 15.10
N PRO A 72 2.65 -10.43 15.28
CA PRO A 72 3.74 -11.29 14.86
C PRO A 72 4.00 -11.23 13.36
N LEU A 73 5.26 -11.34 12.95
CA LEU A 73 5.69 -11.25 11.57
C LEU A 73 6.58 -12.43 11.20
N ARG A 74 6.50 -12.87 9.94
CA ARG A 74 7.50 -13.75 9.36
C ARG A 74 8.67 -12.90 8.89
N THR A 75 9.65 -12.65 9.75
CA THR A 75 10.76 -11.76 9.41
C THR A 75 12.10 -12.25 9.94
N LYS A 76 13.16 -11.87 9.23
CA LYS A 76 14.56 -12.06 9.65
C LYS A 76 15.15 -10.78 10.25
N PHE A 77 14.42 -9.66 10.19
CA PHE A 77 14.87 -8.36 10.67
C PHE A 77 14.61 -8.24 12.17
N ARG A 78 15.56 -7.62 12.88
CA ARG A 78 15.43 -7.36 14.32
C ARG A 78 14.37 -6.28 14.56
N GLY A 79 13.55 -6.49 15.58
CA GLY A 79 12.57 -5.49 16.02
C GLY A 79 11.68 -6.03 17.13
N PRO A 80 10.73 -5.20 17.61
CA PRO A 80 9.86 -5.53 18.72
C PRO A 80 8.72 -6.50 18.37
N ALA A 81 8.44 -6.71 17.07
CA ALA A 81 7.43 -7.68 16.65
C ALA A 81 7.94 -9.11 16.91
N PRO A 82 7.11 -10.01 17.46
CA PRO A 82 7.46 -11.43 17.57
C PRO A 82 7.77 -12.02 16.20
N ALA A 83 8.99 -12.51 16.02
CA ALA A 83 9.41 -13.17 14.78
C ALA A 83 9.05 -14.64 14.83
N ILE A 84 8.14 -15.07 13.96
CA ILE A 84 7.69 -16.48 13.86
C ILE A 84 8.03 -16.96 12.44
N PRO A 85 9.08 -17.79 12.27
CA PRO A 85 9.55 -18.23 10.95
C PRO A 85 8.50 -19.01 10.14
N ASP A 86 7.71 -19.84 10.82
CA ASP A 86 6.72 -20.74 10.21
C ASP A 86 5.31 -20.12 10.17
N LEU A 87 5.21 -18.79 10.31
CA LEU A 87 3.94 -18.10 10.20
C LEU A 87 3.46 -18.12 8.74
N GLU A 88 2.34 -18.80 8.48
CA GLU A 88 1.80 -18.97 7.12
C GLU A 88 1.38 -17.65 6.46
N ARG A 89 0.77 -16.74 7.23
CA ARG A 89 0.27 -15.46 6.75
C ARG A 89 0.47 -14.40 7.82
N ASP A 90 0.97 -13.23 7.42
CA ASP A 90 1.10 -12.06 8.29
C ASP A 90 0.36 -10.83 7.72
N ILE A 91 0.37 -9.74 8.50
CA ILE A 91 -0.25 -8.46 8.12
C ILE A 91 0.38 -7.85 6.86
N ILE A 92 1.64 -8.19 6.54
CA ILE A 92 2.35 -7.70 5.36
C ILE A 92 1.82 -8.41 4.11
N ASP A 93 1.61 -9.72 4.18
CA ASP A 93 0.98 -10.49 3.11
C ASP A 93 -0.47 -10.02 2.87
N GLU A 94 -1.21 -9.77 3.95
CA GLU A 94 -2.56 -9.19 3.87
C GLU A 94 -2.54 -7.79 3.22
N ALA A 95 -1.60 -6.92 3.59
CA ALA A 95 -1.46 -5.59 2.98
C ALA A 95 -1.11 -5.66 1.50
N LEU A 96 -0.18 -6.52 1.10
CA LEU A 96 0.19 -6.72 -0.31
C LEU A 96 -0.98 -7.27 -1.14
N TYR A 97 -1.79 -8.13 -0.54
CA TYR A 97 -2.97 -8.70 -1.18
C TYR A 97 -4.10 -7.66 -1.35
N LEU A 98 -4.42 -6.93 -0.27
CA LEU A 98 -5.50 -5.94 -0.25
C LEU A 98 -5.11 -4.59 -0.90
N PHE A 99 -3.83 -4.35 -1.18
CA PHE A 99 -3.35 -3.08 -1.74
C PHE A 99 -4.10 -2.63 -3.00
N LYS A 100 -4.26 -3.53 -3.99
CA LYS A 100 -4.87 -3.19 -5.29
C LYS A 100 -6.32 -2.74 -5.18
N PRO A 101 -7.22 -3.41 -4.42
CA PRO A 101 -8.57 -2.89 -4.22
C PRO A 101 -8.58 -1.66 -3.29
N LEU A 102 -7.80 -1.66 -2.20
CA LEU A 102 -7.82 -0.56 -1.21
C LEU A 102 -7.45 0.80 -1.82
N ILE A 103 -6.52 0.84 -2.77
CA ILE A 103 -6.04 2.09 -3.37
C ILE A 103 -7.14 2.90 -4.09
N PHE A 104 -8.25 2.26 -4.45
CA PHE A 104 -9.37 2.92 -5.13
C PHE A 104 -10.38 3.55 -4.16
N PHE A 105 -10.32 3.21 -2.87
CA PHE A 105 -11.22 3.80 -1.89
C PHE A 105 -10.86 5.24 -1.58
N ARG A 106 -11.88 6.09 -1.52
CA ARG A 106 -11.78 7.49 -1.09
C ARG A 106 -11.89 7.65 0.42
N GLN A 107 -12.50 6.68 1.09
CA GLN A 107 -12.73 6.67 2.52
C GLN A 107 -12.49 5.25 3.03
N TYR A 108 -11.90 5.14 4.21
CA TYR A 108 -11.65 3.86 4.87
C TYR A 108 -11.97 4.01 6.35
N GLU A 109 -12.89 3.20 6.83
CA GLU A 109 -13.27 3.18 8.24
C GLU A 109 -12.28 2.32 9.03
N ILE A 110 -11.74 2.84 10.14
CA ILE A 110 -10.83 2.06 10.99
C ILE A 110 -11.67 1.32 12.02
N LYS A 111 -11.70 -0.01 11.95
CA LYS A 111 -12.46 -0.86 12.90
C LYS A 111 -11.59 -1.45 13.99
N SER A 112 -10.29 -1.58 13.74
CA SER A 112 -9.35 -2.20 14.67
C SER A 112 -7.97 -1.54 14.69
N GLU A 113 -7.18 -1.85 15.72
CA GLU A 113 -5.77 -1.44 15.79
C GLU A 113 -4.92 -2.08 14.66
N ALA A 114 -5.35 -3.23 14.13
CA ALA A 114 -4.70 -3.90 12.99
C ALA A 114 -4.96 -3.16 11.68
N ASP A 115 -6.14 -2.55 11.51
CA ASP A 115 -6.45 -1.71 10.35
C ASP A 115 -5.52 -0.50 10.25
N ARG A 116 -5.07 0.06 11.38
CA ARG A 116 -4.10 1.17 11.36
C ARG A 116 -2.76 0.72 10.81
N VAL A 117 -2.31 -0.48 11.14
CA VAL A 117 -1.11 -1.08 10.56
C VAL A 117 -1.31 -1.34 9.07
N LEU A 118 -2.48 -1.84 8.67
CA LEU A 118 -2.83 -2.07 7.27
C LEU A 118 -2.78 -0.78 6.45
N VAL A 119 -3.41 0.30 6.93
CA VAL A 119 -3.38 1.63 6.30
C VAL A 119 -1.94 2.13 6.18
N TYR A 120 -1.14 2.00 7.24
CA TYR A 120 0.28 2.36 7.22
C TYR A 120 1.05 1.63 6.11
N LEU A 121 0.87 0.31 6.02
CA LEU A 121 1.54 -0.52 5.02
C LEU A 121 1.12 -0.15 3.60
N VAL A 122 -0.16 0.13 3.35
CA VAL A 122 -0.66 0.59 2.03
C VAL A 122 -0.01 1.93 1.64
N LEU A 123 0.08 2.87 2.57
CA LEU A 123 0.77 4.15 2.32
C LEU A 123 2.26 3.94 2.04
N TYR A 124 2.92 3.03 2.75
CA TYR A 124 4.34 2.72 2.52
C TYR A 124 4.56 2.02 1.17
N ILE A 125 3.68 1.11 0.75
CA ILE A 125 3.72 0.48 -0.58
C ILE A 125 3.71 1.57 -1.67
N LEU A 126 2.87 2.60 -1.56
CA LEU A 126 2.86 3.71 -2.51
C LEU A 126 4.20 4.45 -2.59
N GLU A 127 4.84 4.70 -1.46
CA GLU A 127 6.15 5.35 -1.42
C GLU A 127 7.24 4.49 -2.04
N CYS A 128 7.25 3.20 -1.72
CA CYS A 128 8.14 2.25 -2.38
C CYS A 128 7.91 2.27 -3.89
N LEU A 129 6.66 2.19 -4.37
CA LEU A 129 6.35 2.21 -5.80
C LEU A 129 6.79 3.51 -6.49
N LYS A 130 6.68 4.67 -5.84
CA LYS A 130 7.21 5.95 -6.35
C LYS A 130 8.72 5.89 -6.54
N LYS A 131 9.44 5.29 -5.58
CA LYS A 131 10.90 5.12 -5.67
C LYS A 131 11.27 4.13 -6.76
N LEU A 132 10.57 3.00 -6.83
CA LEU A 132 10.80 1.92 -7.81
C LEU A 132 10.57 2.35 -9.26
N GLN A 133 9.75 3.38 -9.52
CA GLN A 133 9.60 3.95 -10.87
C GLN A 133 10.92 4.46 -11.47
N ARG A 134 11.91 4.80 -10.63
CA ARG A 134 13.23 5.28 -11.06
C ARG A 134 14.29 4.18 -11.05
N CYS A 135 13.95 2.96 -10.64
CA CYS A 135 14.89 1.85 -10.49
C CYS A 135 14.84 0.91 -11.72
N PRO A 136 15.95 0.76 -12.48
CA PRO A 136 15.93 0.00 -13.73
C PRO A 136 15.90 -1.52 -13.55
N ASN A 137 16.45 -2.03 -12.44
CA ASN A 137 16.56 -3.46 -12.17
C ASN A 137 16.34 -3.78 -10.68
N LYS A 138 16.16 -5.08 -10.39
CA LYS A 138 15.85 -5.59 -9.05
C LYS A 138 16.95 -5.30 -8.02
N VAL A 139 18.22 -5.40 -8.41
CA VAL A 139 19.36 -5.19 -7.50
C VAL A 139 19.40 -3.75 -7.00
N THR A 140 19.24 -2.78 -7.92
CA THR A 140 19.15 -1.36 -7.57
C THR A 140 17.90 -1.09 -6.71
N ALA A 141 16.75 -1.67 -7.09
CA ALA A 141 15.52 -1.56 -6.32
C ALA A 141 15.67 -2.05 -4.87
N SER A 142 16.25 -3.23 -4.65
CA SER A 142 16.49 -3.76 -3.30
C SER A 142 17.34 -2.83 -2.45
N LYS A 143 18.43 -2.28 -3.01
CA LYS A 143 19.31 -1.35 -2.29
C LYS A 143 18.58 -0.06 -1.90
N GLU A 144 17.83 0.52 -2.84
CA GLU A 144 17.07 1.74 -2.61
C GLU A 144 15.94 1.54 -1.59
N LEU A 145 15.24 0.40 -1.60
CA LEU A 145 14.21 0.12 -0.61
C LEU A 145 14.78 -0.18 0.78
N ILE A 146 15.94 -0.85 0.87
CA ILE A 146 16.64 -1.01 2.16
C ILE A 146 17.02 0.36 2.72
N SER A 147 17.57 1.25 1.89
CA SER A 147 17.91 2.61 2.29
C SER A 147 16.66 3.41 2.71
N LEU A 148 15.54 3.27 2.01
CA LEU A 148 14.27 3.89 2.36
C LEU A 148 13.68 3.35 3.67
N ALA A 149 13.85 2.06 3.94
CA ALA A 149 13.32 1.41 5.14
C ALA A 149 14.05 1.85 6.41
N ILE A 150 15.38 2.02 6.34
CA ILE A 150 16.25 2.42 7.46
C ILE A 150 16.36 3.95 7.57
N GLY A 151 16.14 4.67 6.46
CA GLY A 151 16.22 6.12 6.41
C GLY A 151 15.34 6.80 7.47
N ARG A 152 15.73 8.02 7.86
CA ARG A 152 14.99 8.79 8.86
C ARG A 152 13.53 8.97 8.42
N PHE A 153 12.61 8.62 9.30
CA PHE A 153 11.19 8.91 9.16
C PHE A 153 10.65 9.46 10.47
N ASP A 154 9.58 10.22 10.34
CA ASP A 154 8.89 10.83 11.46
C ASP A 154 7.76 9.90 11.93
N ILE A 155 7.54 9.84 13.24
CA ILE A 155 6.44 9.10 13.88
C ILE A 155 5.39 10.08 14.43
N PRO A 156 4.18 9.61 14.78
CA PRO A 156 3.16 10.47 15.39
C PRO A 156 3.73 11.30 16.55
N GLY A 157 3.61 12.63 16.45
CA GLY A 157 4.16 13.58 17.42
C GLY A 157 5.51 14.20 17.06
N ASP A 158 6.21 13.71 16.04
CA ASP A 158 7.36 14.39 15.44
C ASP A 158 6.90 15.57 14.57
N PRO A 159 7.71 16.64 14.45
CA PRO A 159 7.34 17.82 13.66
C PRO A 159 7.22 17.56 12.16
N GLY A 160 7.88 16.53 11.64
CA GLY A 160 7.81 16.14 10.23
C GLY A 160 6.73 15.12 9.91
N PHE A 161 5.99 14.63 10.91
CA PHE A 161 4.91 13.67 10.68
C PHE A 161 3.72 14.35 10.00
N PRO A 162 3.17 13.80 8.90
CA PRO A 162 2.07 14.40 8.16
C PRO A 162 0.87 14.71 9.06
N CYS A 163 0.42 15.97 9.04
CA CYS A 163 -0.64 16.40 9.94
C CYS A 163 -1.99 15.72 9.64
N GLU A 164 -2.18 15.29 8.40
CA GLU A 164 -3.36 14.55 7.93
C GLU A 164 -3.48 13.16 8.57
N LEU A 165 -2.37 12.63 9.11
CA LEU A 165 -2.31 11.32 9.77
C LEU A 165 -2.44 11.41 11.30
N ASN A 166 -2.39 12.61 11.89
CA ASN A 166 -2.47 12.78 13.35
C ASN A 166 -3.81 12.33 13.95
N SER A 167 -4.90 12.37 13.17
CA SER A 167 -6.20 11.84 13.64
C SER A 167 -6.26 10.32 13.65
N LEU A 168 -5.39 9.65 12.89
CA LEU A 168 -5.38 8.19 12.73
C LEU A 168 -4.42 7.52 13.71
N TYR A 169 -3.30 8.18 14.02
CA TYR A 169 -2.24 7.61 14.86
C TYR A 169 -2.04 8.39 16.15
N ALA A 170 -1.97 7.66 17.26
CA ALA A 170 -1.71 8.21 18.58
C ALA A 170 -0.22 8.46 18.78
N LYS A 171 0.10 9.62 19.35
CA LYS A 171 1.45 9.94 19.82
C LYS A 171 1.89 8.91 20.89
N PRO A 172 3.14 8.42 20.87
CA PRO A 172 3.68 7.59 21.94
C PRO A 172 3.66 8.35 23.28
N LYS A 173 3.32 7.66 24.37
CA LYS A 173 3.16 8.23 25.71
C LYS A 173 4.49 8.65 26.33
N ASN A 174 5.55 7.93 26.00
CA ASN A 174 6.89 8.16 26.54
C ASN A 174 7.98 7.83 25.50
N GLN A 175 9.22 8.18 25.84
CA GLN A 175 10.38 8.00 24.98
C GLN A 175 10.64 6.52 24.62
N ASN A 176 10.43 5.61 25.57
CA ASN A 176 10.61 4.17 25.34
C ASN A 176 9.59 3.60 24.34
N GLU A 177 8.34 4.04 24.43
CA GLU A 177 7.30 3.69 23.46
C GLU A 177 7.60 4.30 22.08
N ALA A 178 8.14 5.52 22.03
CA ALA A 178 8.57 6.14 20.78
C ALA A 178 9.69 5.34 20.09
N GLU A 179 10.69 4.88 20.85
CA GLU A 179 11.77 4.03 20.34
C GLU A 179 11.25 2.67 19.88
N THR A 180 10.35 2.06 20.65
CA THR A 180 9.66 0.82 20.26
C THR A 180 8.87 0.99 18.97
N MET A 181 8.13 2.10 18.84
CA MET A 181 7.35 2.41 17.63
C MET A 181 8.25 2.57 16.41
N ARG A 182 9.38 3.29 16.53
CA ARG A 182 10.35 3.43 15.43
C ARG A 182 10.97 2.08 15.05
N ALA A 183 11.32 1.26 16.04
CA ALA A 183 11.86 -0.06 15.77
C ALA A 183 10.83 -0.97 15.07
N TYR A 184 9.57 -0.92 15.50
CA TYR A 184 8.48 -1.68 14.89
C TYR A 184 8.24 -1.26 13.44
N ILE A 185 8.13 0.05 13.20
CA ILE A 185 7.92 0.59 11.85
C ILE A 185 9.10 0.26 10.94
N THR A 186 10.34 0.39 11.42
CA THR A 186 11.54 0.00 10.65
C THR A 186 11.47 -1.47 10.25
N GLN A 187 11.09 -2.35 11.17
CA GLN A 187 10.94 -3.79 10.91
C GLN A 187 9.87 -4.07 9.85
N LEU A 188 8.70 -3.42 9.94
CA LEU A 188 7.64 -3.51 8.93
C LEU A 188 8.13 -3.06 7.55
N ARG A 189 8.83 -1.92 7.49
CA ARG A 189 9.33 -1.34 6.24
C ARG A 189 10.34 -2.24 5.55
N GLN A 190 11.29 -2.80 6.30
CA GLN A 190 12.33 -3.68 5.76
C GLN A 190 11.73 -4.97 5.17
N GLU A 191 10.83 -5.61 5.90
CA GLU A 191 10.18 -6.84 5.46
C GLU A 191 9.26 -6.58 4.26
N LEU A 192 8.43 -5.53 4.32
CA LEU A 192 7.54 -5.17 3.20
C LEU A 192 8.33 -4.81 1.94
N GLY A 193 9.42 -4.03 2.07
CA GLY A 193 10.26 -3.66 0.94
C GLY A 193 10.88 -4.88 0.25
N THR A 194 11.35 -5.85 1.03
CA THR A 194 11.93 -7.10 0.50
C THR A 194 10.90 -7.88 -0.31
N ARG A 195 9.70 -8.11 0.25
CA ARG A 195 8.62 -8.86 -0.42
C ARG A 195 8.04 -8.11 -1.62
N LEU A 196 7.96 -6.78 -1.55
CA LEU A 196 7.46 -5.96 -2.66
C LEU A 196 8.37 -6.05 -3.88
N VAL A 197 9.69 -6.05 -3.70
CA VAL A 197 10.64 -6.18 -4.82
C VAL A 197 10.42 -7.47 -5.59
N GLU A 198 10.18 -8.59 -4.90
CA GLU A 198 9.89 -9.89 -5.52
C GLU A 198 8.57 -9.86 -6.33
N LYS A 199 7.59 -9.06 -5.92
CA LYS A 199 6.32 -8.90 -6.65
C LYS A 199 6.43 -7.95 -7.84
N VAL A 200 7.27 -6.93 -7.76
CA VAL A 200 7.43 -5.90 -8.80
C VAL A 200 8.39 -6.36 -9.90
N TYR A 201 9.43 -7.11 -9.57
CA TYR A 201 10.44 -7.57 -10.52
C TYR A 201 10.33 -9.09 -10.71
N PRO A 202 9.77 -9.57 -11.84
CA PRO A 202 9.64 -11.01 -12.09
C PRO A 202 11.01 -11.70 -12.22
N ASN A 203 12.01 -10.99 -12.77
CA ASN A 203 13.38 -11.48 -12.93
C ASN A 203 14.37 -10.36 -12.58
N ASP A 204 15.61 -10.72 -12.23
CA ASP A 204 16.62 -9.78 -11.73
C ASP A 204 17.02 -8.70 -12.76
N SER A 205 16.96 -9.03 -14.05
CA SER A 205 17.30 -8.14 -15.17
C SER A 205 16.08 -7.51 -15.85
N SER A 206 14.86 -7.83 -15.41
CA SER A 206 13.64 -7.29 -16.01
C SER A 206 13.36 -5.87 -15.50
N PRO A 207 12.75 -5.00 -16.32
CA PRO A 207 12.22 -3.73 -15.83
C PRO A 207 11.07 -3.96 -14.84
N PRO A 208 10.73 -2.97 -13.99
CA PRO A 208 9.66 -3.12 -13.02
C PRO A 208 8.30 -3.35 -13.70
N SER A 209 7.47 -4.19 -13.09
CA SER A 209 6.15 -4.53 -13.60
C SER A 209 5.26 -3.28 -13.75
N LYS A 210 4.69 -3.11 -14.95
CA LYS A 210 3.74 -2.03 -15.25
C LYS A 210 2.48 -2.10 -14.39
N TRP A 211 2.08 -3.31 -14.00
CA TRP A 211 0.90 -3.57 -13.16
C TRP A 211 1.06 -3.11 -11.71
N TRP A 212 2.28 -2.85 -11.28
CA TRP A 212 2.58 -2.28 -9.96
C TRP A 212 2.95 -0.80 -10.06
N THR A 213 3.83 -0.44 -10.99
CA THR A 213 4.32 0.94 -11.14
C THR A 213 3.25 1.94 -11.59
N CYS A 214 2.15 1.48 -12.21
CA CYS A 214 1.02 2.34 -12.59
C CYS A 214 0.35 3.02 -11.37
N PHE A 215 0.49 2.45 -10.17
CA PHE A 215 -0.08 2.99 -8.94
C PHE A 215 0.80 4.08 -8.29
N GLY A 216 2.06 4.27 -8.69
CA GLY A 216 2.96 5.21 -8.01
C GLY A 216 2.51 6.68 -8.05
N LYS A 217 1.62 7.06 -8.97
CA LYS A 217 1.04 8.41 -9.02
C LYS A 217 -0.28 8.55 -8.25
N ARG A 218 -0.84 7.45 -7.74
CA ARG A 218 -2.08 7.46 -6.95
C ARG A 218 -1.79 7.94 -5.53
N ARG A 219 -2.86 8.40 -4.87
CA ARG A 219 -2.90 8.69 -3.44
C ARG A 219 -3.97 7.82 -2.82
N PHE A 220 -3.70 7.30 -1.64
CA PHE A 220 -4.68 6.60 -0.81
C PHE A 220 -5.16 7.57 0.26
N LEU A 221 -6.49 7.74 0.39
CA LEU A 221 -7.12 8.69 1.32
C LEU A 221 -6.60 10.14 1.21
N ASP A 222 -6.06 10.51 0.05
CA ASP A 222 -5.34 11.77 -0.19
C ASP A 222 -4.15 12.03 0.76
N GLN A 223 -3.67 10.99 1.45
CA GLN A 223 -2.57 11.02 2.42
C GLN A 223 -1.24 10.52 1.83
N THR A 224 -0.13 10.94 2.42
CA THR A 224 1.24 10.48 2.11
C THR A 224 2.07 10.41 3.40
N LEU A 225 3.02 9.47 3.53
CA LEU A 225 3.89 9.42 4.73
C LEU A 225 5.00 10.48 4.68
N THR A 226 5.36 10.93 3.48
CA THR A 226 6.31 11.99 3.24
C THR A 226 5.58 13.32 2.98
N PRO A 227 5.93 14.42 3.65
CA PRO A 227 5.37 15.74 3.36
C PRO A 227 5.59 16.16 1.90
N LEU A 228 4.66 16.95 1.36
CA LEU A 228 4.78 17.54 0.03
C LEU A 228 6.01 18.45 -0.03
N GLY A 229 7.02 18.08 -0.84
CA GLY A 229 8.23 18.89 -1.06
C GLY A 229 9.53 18.33 -0.47
N ALA A 230 9.50 17.15 0.16
CA ALA A 230 10.69 16.51 0.77
C ALA A 230 11.38 15.43 -0.12
N LEU A 231 11.18 15.46 -1.44
CA LEU A 231 11.78 14.50 -2.40
C LEU A 231 12.53 15.19 -3.54
#